data_AF-B7PY62-F1
#
_entry.id   AF-B7PY62-F1
#
_cell.length_a   1.000
_cell.length_b   1.000
_cell.length_c   1.000
_cell.angle_alpha   90.00
_cell.angle_beta   90.00
_cell.angle_gamma   90.00
#
_symmetry.space_group_name_H-M   'P 1'
#
loop_
_entity.id
_entity.type
_entity.pdbx_description
1 polymer ?
#
loop_
_entity_poly.entity_id
_entity_poly.type
_entity_poly.pdbx_seq_one_letter_code
_entity_poly.pdbx_strand_id
1 'polypeptide(L)'
;MLPNEDAVLYVDADTLFLSPVEELWSVFEKMNESHLTALTYETEDVRTNWYQQHGKHPYPAPFGVNAGVMPMNLTRMRSFDWVTC
;
A
#
# COMPACT_ATOMS: atom_id res chain seq x y z
N MET A 1 -5.37 -14.52 5.19
CA MET A 1 -5.89 -13.18 5.57
C MET A 1 -6.70 -13.29 6.83
N LEU A 2 -6.73 -12.25 7.68
CA LEU A 2 -7.57 -12.23 8.89
C LEU A 2 -9.04 -12.44 8.48
N PRO A 3 -9.75 -13.41 9.07
CA PRO A 3 -11.06 -13.83 8.58
C PRO A 3 -12.19 -12.88 8.98
N ASN A 4 -12.04 -12.19 10.12
CA ASN A 4 -13.11 -11.42 10.75
C ASN A 4 -12.94 -9.91 10.61
N GLU A 5 -11.84 -9.46 10.01
CA GLU A 5 -11.54 -8.03 9.84
C GLU A 5 -11.88 -7.58 8.42
N ASP A 6 -12.55 -6.44 8.30
CA ASP A 6 -12.92 -5.86 7.01
C ASP A 6 -11.76 -5.13 6.34
N ALA A 7 -10.98 -4.41 7.13
CA ALA A 7 -9.82 -3.66 6.68
C ALA A 7 -8.76 -3.61 7.78
N VAL A 8 -7.50 -3.45 7.37
CA VAL A 8 -6.37 -3.33 8.29
C VAL A 8 -5.37 -2.31 7.77
N LEU A 9 -4.62 -1.72 8.70
CA LEU A 9 -3.43 -0.96 8.37
C LEU A 9 -2.21 -1.84 8.64
N TYR A 10 -1.53 -2.28 7.58
CA TYR A 10 -0.22 -2.92 7.70
C TYR A 10 0.84 -1.83 7.86
N VAL A 11 1.75 -2.01 8.82
CA VAL A 11 2.79 -1.04 9.18
C VAL A 11 4.06 -1.79 9.54
N ASP A 12 5.18 -1.39 8.96
CA ASP A 12 6.49 -1.94 9.31
C ASP A 12 6.90 -1.54 10.73
N ALA A 13 7.63 -2.44 11.41
CA ALA A 13 8.00 -2.27 12.81
C ALA A 13 8.96 -1.10 13.07
N ASP A 14 9.60 -0.55 12.03
CA ASP A 14 10.49 0.59 12.06
C ASP A 14 9.80 1.93 11.72
N THR A 15 8.46 1.94 11.64
CA THR A 15 7.67 3.16 11.42
C THR A 15 7.37 3.90 12.72
N LEU A 16 7.58 5.22 12.72
CA LEU A 16 7.18 6.12 13.80
C LEU A 16 6.04 7.04 13.35
N PHE A 17 4.94 7.06 14.11
CA PHE A 17 3.82 7.98 13.87
C PHE A 17 4.07 9.33 14.54
N LEU A 18 3.96 10.41 13.77
CA LEU A 18 4.07 11.80 14.26
C LEU A 18 2.70 12.45 14.54
N SER A 19 1.63 11.81 14.08
CA SER A 19 0.23 12.23 14.20
C SER A 19 -0.64 11.02 14.57
N PRO A 20 -1.90 11.23 15.03
CA PRO A 20 -2.82 10.14 15.32
C PRO A 20 -3.00 9.19 14.12
N VAL A 21 -2.86 7.89 14.36
CA VAL A 21 -2.95 6.85 13.32
C VAL A 21 -4.36 6.76 12.73
N GLU A 22 -5.36 7.21 13.49
CA GLU A 22 -6.77 7.25 13.12
C GLU A 22 -7.00 8.08 11.84
N GLU A 23 -6.19 9.11 11.60
CA GLU A 23 -6.30 9.95 10.41
C GLU A 23 -6.03 9.17 9.11
N LEU A 24 -5.21 8.12 9.16
CA LEU A 24 -4.90 7.28 7.99
C LEU A 24 -6.11 6.49 7.47
N TRP A 25 -7.11 6.23 8.31
CA TRP A 25 -8.31 5.50 7.89
C TRP A 25 -9.13 6.29 6.85
N SER A 26 -9.01 7.62 6.83
CA SER A 26 -9.63 8.46 5.80
C SER A 26 -9.19 8.12 4.36
N VAL A 27 -8.08 7.40 4.19
CA VAL A 27 -7.62 6.93 2.87
C VAL A 27 -8.63 5.95 2.25
N PHE A 28 -9.31 5.14 3.06
CA PHE A 28 -10.33 4.20 2.55
C PHE A 28 -11.52 4.91 1.91
N GLU A 29 -11.87 6.12 2.37
CA GLU A 29 -12.96 6.92 1.79
C GLU A 29 -12.64 7.41 0.37
N LYS A 30 -11.34 7.52 0.04
CA LYS A 30 -10.86 7.93 -1.29
C LYS A 30 -10.74 6.76 -2.26
N MET A 31 -10.90 5.52 -1.78
CA MET A 31 -10.82 4.33 -2.62
C MET A 31 -12.13 4.07 -3.36
N ASN A 32 -12.08 4.09 -4.69
CA ASN A 32 -13.16 3.53 -5.52
C ASN A 32 -13.29 1.99 -5.37
N GLU A 33 -14.30 1.40 -6.01
CA GLU A 33 -14.64 -0.03 -5.91
C GLU A 33 -13.54 -1.00 -6.40
N SER A 34 -12.65 -0.58 -7.30
CA SER A 34 -11.59 -1.44 -7.83
C SER A 34 -10.31 -1.41 -6.99
N HIS A 35 -10.13 -0.43 -6.10
CA HIS A 35 -8.97 -0.38 -5.23
C HIS A 35 -9.06 -1.40 -4.08
N LEU A 36 -8.00 -2.20 -3.93
CA LEU A 36 -7.85 -3.20 -2.86
C LEU A 36 -6.96 -2.70 -1.72
N THR A 37 -5.99 -1.86 -2.04
CA THR A 37 -5.00 -1.33 -1.11
C THR A 37 -4.50 0.02 -1.61
N ALA A 38 -3.89 0.81 -0.73
CA ALA A 38 -3.15 2.02 -1.09
C ALA A 38 -1.67 1.84 -0.71
N LEU A 39 -0.80 2.46 -1.50
CA LEU A 39 0.65 2.47 -1.31
C LEU A 39 1.17 3.90 -1.51
N THR A 40 2.30 4.22 -0.90
CA THR A 40 3.01 5.48 -1.13
C THR A 40 4.16 5.27 -2.11
N TYR A 41 4.74 6.36 -2.60
CA TYR A 41 5.99 6.29 -3.35
C TYR A 41 7.15 5.82 -2.47
N GLU A 42 8.13 5.17 -3.09
CA GLU A 42 9.32 4.65 -2.41
C GLU A 42 10.26 5.75 -1.92
N THR A 43 10.41 6.81 -2.70
CA THR A 43 11.21 7.97 -2.33
C THR A 43 10.60 9.23 -2.92
N GLU A 44 10.94 10.37 -2.33
CA GLU A 44 10.56 11.69 -2.81
C GLU A 44 11.56 12.24 -3.84
N ASP A 45 12.82 11.79 -3.80
CA ASP A 45 13.87 12.24 -4.72
C ASP A 45 14.16 11.21 -5.81
N VAL A 46 13.97 11.63 -7.06
CA VAL A 46 14.30 10.88 -8.27
C VAL A 46 15.74 10.36 -8.22
N ARG A 47 16.68 11.17 -7.72
CA ARG A 47 18.11 10.84 -7.73
C ARG A 47 18.46 9.70 -6.79
N THR A 48 17.66 9.47 -5.74
CA THR A 48 17.88 8.40 -4.75
C THR A 48 16.96 7.20 -4.99
N ASN A 49 16.24 7.19 -6.10
CA ASN A 49 15.23 6.18 -6.35
C ASN A 49 15.83 4.79 -6.65
N TRP A 50 15.56 3.85 -5.75
CA TRP A 50 16.04 2.47 -5.85
C TRP A 50 15.58 1.79 -7.15
N TYR A 51 14.31 1.96 -7.52
CA TYR A 51 13.75 1.36 -8.74
C TYR A 51 14.41 1.87 -10.01
N GLN A 52 14.76 3.15 -10.09
CA GLN A 52 15.48 3.74 -11.23
C GLN A 52 16.94 3.29 -11.30
N GLN A 53 17.61 3.21 -10.17
CA GLN A 53 19.04 2.88 -10.11
C GLN A 53 19.31 1.39 -10.27
N HIS A 54 18.43 0.55 -9.72
CA HIS A 54 18.69 -0.88 -9.54
C HIS A 54 17.55 -1.79 -10.02
N GLY A 55 16.35 -1.25 -10.26
CA GLY A 55 15.21 -2.02 -10.75
C GLY A 55 15.44 -2.55 -12.16
N LYS A 56 15.37 -3.88 -12.31
CA LYS A 56 15.48 -4.57 -13.61
C LYS A 56 14.13 -5.02 -14.17
N HIS A 57 13.04 -4.53 -13.59
CA HIS A 57 11.67 -4.86 -13.98
C HIS A 57 10.82 -3.59 -14.03
N PRO A 58 9.67 -3.61 -14.74
CA PRO A 58 8.72 -2.52 -14.70
C PRO A 58 8.25 -2.24 -13.27
N TYR A 59 8.00 -0.96 -12.97
CA TYR A 59 7.45 -0.50 -11.70
C TYR A 59 6.51 0.69 -11.95
N PRO A 60 5.58 0.98 -11.02
CA PRO A 60 4.72 2.16 -11.14
C PRO A 60 5.55 3.45 -11.14
N ALA A 61 5.59 4.14 -12.27
CA ALA A 61 6.30 5.41 -12.40
C ALA A 61 5.62 6.52 -11.57
N PRO A 62 6.36 7.53 -11.08
CA PRO A 62 7.79 7.76 -11.33
C PRO A 62 8.75 7.10 -10.32
N PHE A 63 8.26 6.72 -9.14
CA PHE A 63 9.13 6.35 -8.02
C PHE A 63 9.04 4.90 -7.57
N GLY A 64 8.18 4.08 -8.16
CA GLY A 64 7.80 2.80 -7.59
C GLY A 64 6.97 2.98 -6.33
N VAL A 65 6.83 1.92 -5.54
CA VAL A 65 5.93 1.90 -4.38
C VAL A 65 6.64 1.38 -3.14
N ASN A 66 6.30 1.96 -1.99
CA ASN A 66 6.72 1.47 -0.69
C ASN A 66 5.62 0.60 -0.06
N ALA A 67 6.02 -0.48 0.61
CA ALA A 67 5.11 -1.40 1.29
C ALA A 67 5.10 -1.23 2.82
N GLY A 68 5.80 -0.23 3.37
CA GLY A 68 5.96 -0.07 4.81
C GLY A 68 4.73 0.45 5.53
N VAL A 69 3.82 1.13 4.82
CA VAL A 69 2.49 1.47 5.33
C VAL A 69 1.46 1.18 4.26
N MET A 70 0.54 0.24 4.52
CA MET A 70 -0.46 -0.19 3.56
C MET A 70 -1.84 -0.30 4.21
N PRO A 71 -2.77 0.63 3.91
CA PRO A 71 -4.18 0.44 4.18
C PRO A 71 -4.74 -0.64 3.24
N MET A 72 -5.15 -1.78 3.79
CA MET A 72 -5.61 -2.95 3.04
C MET A 72 -7.10 -3.22 3.28
N ASN A 73 -7.89 -3.29 2.21
CA ASN A 73 -9.30 -3.68 2.27
C ASN A 73 -9.40 -5.22 2.15
N LEU A 74 -9.45 -5.90 3.29
CA LEU A 74 -9.42 -7.36 3.33
C LEU A 74 -10.70 -7.98 2.76
N THR A 75 -11.85 -7.32 2.90
CA THR A 75 -13.11 -7.82 2.30
C THR A 75 -13.00 -7.93 0.79
N ARG A 76 -12.50 -6.89 0.12
CA ARG A 76 -12.31 -6.92 -1.34
C ARG A 76 -11.18 -7.86 -1.76
N MET A 77 -10.09 -7.89 -1.00
CA MET A 77 -8.99 -8.82 -1.28
C MET A 77 -9.44 -10.28 -1.13
N ARG A 78 -10.34 -10.61 -0.20
CA ARG A 78 -10.89 -11.98 -0.11
C ARG A 78 -11.81 -12.34 -1.27
N SER A 79 -12.56 -11.38 -1.78
CA SER A 79 -13.40 -11.58 -2.98
C SER A 79 -12.61 -11.54 -4.29
N PHE A 80 -11.35 -11.08 -4.24
CA PHE A 80 -10.50 -11.04 -5.41
C PHE A 80 -10.03 -12.46 -5.73
N ASP A 81 -10.35 -12.96 -6.92
CA ASP A 81 -9.91 -14.27 -7.40
C ASP A 81 -8.41 -14.24 -7.74
N TRP A 82 -7.56 -14.29 -6.71
CA TRP A 82 -6.10 -14.28 -6.85
C TRP A 82 -5.56 -15.42 -7.73
N VAL A 83 -6.31 -16.51 -7.84
CA VAL A 83 -5.93 -17.73 -8.54
C VAL A 83 -6.98 -18.04 -9.60
N THR A 84 -7.17 -17.15 -10.57
CA THR A 84 -7.73 -17.55 -11.86
C THR A 84 -6.64 -18.27 -12.64
N CYS A 85 -6.69 -19.60 -12.65
CA CYS A 85 -5.94 -20.43 -13.61
C CYS A 85 -6.64 -20.46 -14.97
#